data_AF-A0A962FJX8-F1
#
_entry.id   AF-A0A962FJX8-F1
#
_cell.length_a   1.000
_cell.length_b   1.000
_cell.length_c   1.000
_cell.angle_alpha   90.00
_cell.angle_beta   90.00
_cell.angle_gamma   90.00
#
_symmetry.space_group_name_H-M   'P 1'
#
loop_
_entity.id
_entity.type
_entity.pdbx_description
1 polymer ?
#
loop_
_entity_poly.entity_id
_entity_poly.type
_entity_poly.pdbx_seq_one_letter_code
_entity_poly.pdbx_strand_id
1 'polypeptide(L)'
;MLSPTLKTFAMLLAALALLALPAAIWPAYLESPIGLLLAAPYFLLLILSGLGFPGLLQNNGLCGWGWCAPSPLGYFVMLAAILAALYGCAALISRMRGS
;
A
#
# COMPACT_ATOMS: atom_id res chain seq x y z
N MET A 1 -6.74 -27.53 -1.97
CA MET A 1 -6.37 -26.81 -3.22
C MET A 1 -6.64 -25.33 -3.01
N LEU A 2 -5.65 -24.45 -3.17
CA LEU A 2 -5.83 -23.00 -3.05
C LEU A 2 -6.63 -22.48 -4.26
N SER A 3 -7.55 -21.53 -4.06
CA SER A 3 -8.29 -20.93 -5.18
C SER A 3 -7.32 -20.23 -6.16
N PRO A 4 -7.62 -20.17 -7.47
CA PRO A 4 -6.74 -19.51 -8.44
C PRO A 4 -6.50 -18.03 -8.09
N THR A 5 -7.51 -17.37 -7.52
CA THR A 5 -7.40 -16.00 -7.00
C THR A 5 -6.41 -15.90 -5.84
N LEU A 6 -6.51 -16.78 -4.82
CA LEU A 6 -5.58 -16.78 -3.69
C LEU A 6 -4.14 -17.05 -4.12
N LYS A 7 -3.94 -17.95 -5.09
CA LYS A 7 -2.60 -18.24 -5.64
C LYS A 7 -2.02 -17.00 -6.33
N THR A 8 -2.82 -16.34 -7.16
CA THR A 8 -2.41 -15.11 -7.88
C THR A 8 -2.14 -13.97 -6.89
N PHE A 9 -3.01 -13.82 -5.90
CA PHE A 9 -2.85 -12.84 -4.82
C PHE A 9 -1.55 -13.04 -4.06
N ALA A 10 -1.25 -14.28 -3.64
CA ALA A 10 0.00 -14.59 -2.94
C ALA A 10 1.24 -14.29 -3.80
N MET A 11 1.19 -14.56 -5.11
CA MET A 11 2.27 -14.21 -6.03
C MET A 11 2.48 -12.69 -6.14
N LEU A 12 1.40 -11.92 -6.28
CA LEU A 12 1.47 -10.46 -6.34
C LEU A 12 2.03 -9.88 -5.04
N LEU A 13 1.61 -10.43 -3.90
CA LEU A 13 2.06 -10.00 -2.58
C LEU A 13 3.56 -10.31 -2.38
N ALA A 14 4.02 -11.49 -2.80
CA ALA A 14 5.43 -11.86 -2.78
C ALA A 14 6.27 -10.97 -3.72
N ALA A 15 5.76 -10.67 -4.93
CA ALA A 15 6.43 -9.79 -5.87
C ALA A 15 6.57 -8.36 -5.32
N LEU A 16 5.51 -7.81 -4.69
CA LEU A 16 5.57 -6.49 -4.06
C LEU A 16 6.56 -6.46 -2.88
N ALA A 17 6.58 -7.50 -2.05
CA ALA A 17 7.53 -7.62 -0.94
C ALA A 17 8.98 -7.69 -1.44
N LEU A 18 9.22 -8.47 -2.50
CA LEU A 18 10.54 -8.57 -3.13
C LEU A 18 10.97 -7.23 -3.75
N LEU A 19 10.03 -6.49 -4.35
CA LEU A 19 10.27 -5.16 -4.90
C LEU A 19 10.58 -4.12 -3.82
N ALA A 20 9.99 -4.24 -2.63
CA ALA A 20 10.25 -3.35 -1.51
C ALA A 20 11.58 -3.64 -0.79
N LEU A 21 12.14 -4.84 -0.96
CA LEU A 21 13.31 -5.33 -0.23
C LEU A 21 14.57 -4.44 -0.38
N PRO A 22 14.91 -3.92 -1.58
CA PRO A 22 16.06 -3.02 -1.74
C PRO A 22 15.98 -1.73 -0.94
N ALA A 23 14.76 -1.25 -0.62
CA ALA A 23 14.58 -0.03 0.17
C ALA A 23 15.16 -0.15 1.59
N ALA A 24 15.33 -1.37 2.12
CA ALA A 24 15.90 -1.61 3.44
C ALA A 24 17.42 -1.35 3.52
N ILE A 25 18.13 -1.48 2.39
CA ILE A 25 19.59 -1.32 2.31
C ILE A 25 20.01 -0.10 1.49
N TRP A 26 19.13 0.39 0.60
CA TRP A 26 19.41 1.50 -0.30
C TRP A 26 18.25 2.51 -0.27
N PRO A 27 18.26 3.50 0.64
CA PRO A 27 17.15 4.43 0.81
C PRO A 27 16.87 5.27 -0.44
N ALA A 28 17.89 5.60 -1.24
CA ALA A 28 17.72 6.32 -2.51
C ALA A 28 16.92 5.53 -3.55
N TYR A 29 16.68 4.22 -3.34
CA TYR A 29 15.75 3.44 -4.16
C TYR A 29 14.32 3.97 -4.10
N LEU A 30 13.92 4.59 -2.98
CA LEU A 30 12.59 5.20 -2.80
C LEU A 30 12.43 6.52 -3.56
N GLU A 31 13.51 7.11 -4.06
CA GLU A 31 13.46 8.29 -4.94
C GLU A 31 13.15 7.91 -6.40
N SER A 32 13.12 6.61 -6.71
CA SER A 32 12.71 6.11 -8.03
C SER A 32 11.18 6.09 -8.17
N PRO A 33 10.64 5.93 -9.40
CA PRO A 33 9.19 5.75 -9.61
C PRO A 33 8.59 4.59 -8.79
N ILE A 34 9.41 3.62 -8.39
CA ILE A 34 8.99 2.50 -7.53
C ILE A 34 8.67 2.98 -6.12
N GLY A 35 9.42 3.95 -5.58
CA GLY A 35 9.10 4.54 -4.29
C GLY A 35 7.77 5.27 -4.29
N LEU A 36 7.42 5.93 -5.40
CA LEU A 36 6.08 6.51 -5.56
C LEU A 36 4.98 5.44 -5.55
N LEU A 37 5.22 4.28 -6.18
CA LEU A 37 4.29 3.15 -6.15
C LEU A 37 4.11 2.60 -4.72
N LEU A 38 5.21 2.46 -3.96
CA LEU A 38 5.17 2.01 -2.57
C LEU A 38 4.54 3.05 -1.64
N ALA A 39 4.66 4.34 -1.98
CA ALA A 39 4.03 5.45 -1.27
C ALA A 39 2.56 5.68 -1.68
N ALA A 40 2.06 5.06 -2.75
CA ALA A 40 0.66 5.17 -3.18
C ALA A 40 -0.39 5.06 -2.05
N PRO A 41 -0.32 4.07 -1.13
CA PRO A 41 -1.27 3.98 -0.01
C PRO A 41 -1.18 5.13 1.00
N TYR A 42 -0.07 5.88 1.03
CA TYR A 42 0.05 7.07 1.89
C TYR A 42 -0.86 8.21 1.41
N PHE A 43 -1.04 8.37 0.09
CA PHE A 43 -1.96 9.39 -0.44
C PHE A 43 -3.40 9.14 -0.01
N LEU A 44 -3.80 7.88 0.17
CA LEU A 44 -5.11 7.56 0.74
C LEU A 44 -5.26 8.12 2.16
N LEU A 45 -4.22 8.05 3.00
CA LEU A 45 -4.24 8.63 4.33
C LEU A 45 -4.37 10.16 4.27
N LEU A 46 -3.64 10.82 3.37
CA LEU A 46 -3.73 12.27 3.18
C LEU A 46 -5.16 12.70 2.80
N ILE A 47 -5.82 11.96 1.90
CA ILE A 47 -7.20 12.23 1.49
C ILE A 47 -8.16 12.03 2.67
N LEU A 48 -8.05 10.92 3.38
CA LEU A 48 -8.92 10.62 4.52
C LEU A 48 -8.72 11.61 5.69
N SER A 49 -7.48 12.01 5.96
CA SER A 49 -7.18 13.05 6.94
C SER A 49 -7.71 14.42 6.51
N GLY A 50 -7.63 14.77 5.22
CA GLY A 50 -8.26 15.97 4.66
C GLY A 50 -9.79 15.96 4.75
N LEU A 51 -10.41 14.77 4.73
CA LEU A 51 -11.85 14.57 4.99
C LEU A 51 -12.21 14.60 6.48
N GLY A 52 -11.24 14.82 7.36
CA GLY A 52 -11.45 14.95 8.81
C GLY A 52 -11.44 13.64 9.58
N PHE A 53 -10.96 12.52 9.01
CA PHE A 53 -10.77 11.28 9.78
C PHE A 53 -9.57 11.43 10.74
N PRO A 54 -9.82 11.47 12.07
CA PRO A 54 -8.76 11.70 13.04
C PRO A 54 -7.92 10.44 13.24
N GLY A 55 -6.69 10.62 13.73
CA GLY A 55 -5.86 9.51 14.18
C GLY A 55 -5.28 8.63 13.06
N LEU A 56 -5.31 9.04 11.79
CA LEU A 56 -4.62 8.35 10.68
C LEU A 56 -3.15 8.76 10.55
N LEU A 57 -2.86 10.02 10.82
CA LEU A 57 -1.52 10.60 10.81
C LEU A 57 -1.15 11.04 12.23
N GLN A 58 0.14 11.00 12.57
CA GLN A 58 0.62 11.60 13.80
C GLN A 58 0.25 13.09 13.86
N ASN A 59 -0.03 13.60 15.06
CA ASN A 59 -0.46 14.98 15.30
C ASN A 59 -1.65 15.43 14.43
N ASN A 60 -2.51 14.50 13.98
CA ASN A 60 -3.62 14.77 13.06
C ASN A 60 -3.19 15.51 11.78
N GLY A 61 -1.99 15.23 11.26
CA GLY A 61 -1.51 15.90 10.03
C GLY A 61 -0.83 17.25 10.28
N LEU A 62 -0.77 17.73 11.53
CA LEU A 62 -0.13 19.00 11.90
C LEU A 62 1.40 18.86 12.05
N CYS A 63 2.06 18.20 11.10
CA CYS A 63 3.52 18.16 11.02
C CYS A 63 3.98 19.27 10.08
N GLY A 64 4.87 20.16 10.53
CA GLY A 64 5.14 21.44 9.85
C GLY A 64 5.35 21.37 8.33
N TRP A 65 6.12 20.40 7.83
CA TRP A 65 6.41 20.24 6.40
C TRP A 65 5.37 19.39 5.63
N GLY A 66 4.20 19.13 6.22
CA GLY A 66 3.09 18.42 5.59
C GLY A 66 3.23 16.89 5.52
N TRP A 67 4.43 16.35 5.74
CA TRP A 67 4.68 14.92 5.81
C TRP A 67 4.67 14.45 7.26
N CYS A 68 3.55 13.87 7.68
CA CYS A 68 3.45 13.17 8.95
C CYS A 68 3.67 11.68 8.78
N ALA A 69 4.38 11.06 9.73
CA ALA A 69 4.38 9.61 9.81
C ALA A 69 2.94 9.10 10.07
N PRO A 70 2.55 7.95 9.48
CA PRO A 70 1.30 7.29 9.81
C PRO A 70 1.22 6.92 11.29
N SER A 71 0.03 7.00 11.86
CA SER A 71 -0.25 6.40 13.16
C SER A 71 -0.39 4.88 13.03
N PRO A 72 -0.54 4.11 14.14
CA PRO A 72 -0.88 2.69 14.06
C PRO A 72 -2.15 2.40 13.25
N LEU A 73 -3.17 3.25 13.38
CA LEU A 73 -4.40 3.14 12.57
C LEU A 73 -4.12 3.48 11.10
N GLY A 74 -3.28 4.48 10.83
CA GLY A 74 -2.82 4.81 9.48
C GLY A 74 -2.13 3.64 8.79
N TYR A 75 -1.19 2.98 9.49
CA TYR A 75 -0.55 1.77 8.96
C TYR A 75 -1.55 0.65 8.69
N PHE A 76 -2.55 0.45 9.55
CA PHE A 76 -3.61 -0.53 9.32
C PHE A 76 -4.42 -0.21 8.05
N VAL A 77 -4.82 1.05 7.86
CA VAL A 77 -5.55 1.49 6.66
C VAL A 77 -4.69 1.32 5.40
N MET A 78 -3.41 1.69 5.45
CA MET A 78 -2.48 1.48 4.34
C MET A 78 -2.36 0.00 3.98
N LEU A 79 -2.17 -0.87 4.98
CA LEU A 79 -2.08 -2.32 4.77
C LEU A 79 -3.38 -2.85 4.17
N ALA A 80 -4.54 -2.49 4.72
CA ALA A 80 -5.83 -2.90 4.20
C ALA A 80 -6.03 -2.46 2.74
N ALA A 81 -5.63 -1.23 2.40
CA ALA A 81 -5.71 -0.72 1.03
C ALA A 81 -4.83 -1.50 0.06
N ILE A 82 -3.58 -1.81 0.43
CA ILE A 82 -2.68 -2.64 -0.38
C ILE A 82 -3.28 -4.04 -0.59
N LEU A 83 -3.74 -4.69 0.48
CA LEU A 83 -4.31 -6.04 0.41
C LEU A 83 -5.57 -6.05 -0.47
N ALA A 84 -6.46 -5.06 -0.31
CA ALA A 84 -7.66 -4.93 -1.12
C ALA A 84 -7.34 -4.71 -2.61
N ALA A 85 -6.37 -3.84 -2.92
CA ALA A 85 -5.94 -3.58 -4.29
C ALA A 85 -5.35 -4.84 -4.94
N LEU A 86 -4.40 -5.51 -4.27
CA LEU A 86 -3.78 -6.73 -4.78
C LEU A 86 -4.80 -7.87 -4.95
N TYR A 87 -5.75 -8.00 -4.02
CA TYR A 87 -6.81 -9.01 -4.13
C TYR A 87 -7.76 -8.70 -5.29
N GLY A 88 -8.13 -7.43 -5.47
CA GLY A 88 -8.94 -6.97 -6.60
C GLY A 88 -8.26 -7.26 -7.95
N CYS A 89 -6.97 -6.96 -8.07
CA CYS A 89 -6.17 -7.31 -9.25
C CYS A 89 -6.11 -8.83 -9.46
N ALA A 90 -5.84 -9.61 -8.42
CA ALA A 90 -5.80 -11.06 -8.51
C ALA A 90 -7.15 -11.65 -8.95
N ALA A 91 -8.27 -11.11 -8.45
CA ALA A 91 -9.61 -11.54 -8.82
C ALA A 91 -9.94 -11.17 -10.28
N LEU A 92 -9.51 -10.00 -10.75
CA LEU A 92 -9.68 -9.60 -12.14
C LEU A 92 -8.85 -10.49 -13.09
N ILE A 93 -7.59 -10.74 -12.75
CA ILE A 93 -6.69 -11.60 -13.53
C ILE A 93 -7.22 -13.03 -13.59
N SER A 94 -7.69 -13.57 -12.47
CA SER A 94 -8.23 -14.93 -12.43
C SER A 94 -9.54 -15.05 -13.23
N ARG A 95 -10.37 -14.00 -13.25
CA ARG A 95 -11.55 -13.92 -14.12
C ARG A 95 -11.19 -13.89 -15.60
N MET A 96 -10.23 -13.06 -16.00
CA MET A 96 -9.77 -12.98 -17.40
C MET A 96 -9.13 -14.28 -17.90
N ARG A 97 -8.48 -15.04 -17.01
CA ARG A 97 -7.89 -16.35 -17.33
C ARG A 97 -8.90 -17.50 -17.42
N GLY A 98 -10.09 -17.31 -16.88
CA GLY A 98 -11.17 -18.30 -16.89
C GLY A 98 -12.21 -18.09 -17.99
N SER A 99 -12.04 -17.06 -18.83
CA SER A 99 -12.84 -16.78 -20.04
C SER A 99 -12.12 -17.24 -21.29
#